data_AF-A0A0B2VF32-F1
#
_entry.id   AF-A0A0B2VF32-F1
#
_cell.length_a   1.000
_cell.length_b   1.000
_cell.length_c   1.000
_cell.angle_alpha   90.00
_cell.angle_beta   90.00
_cell.angle_gamma   90.00
#
_symmetry.space_group_name_H-M   'P 1'
#
loop_
_entity.id
_entity.type
_entity.pdbx_description
1 polymer ?
#
loop_
_entity_poly.entity_id
_entity_poly.type
_entity_poly.pdbx_seq_one_letter_code
_entity_poly.pdbx_strand_id
1 'polypeptide(L)'
;SQACKFCYSEESIGEWLCPCKCSGSIKWVHASCFERWLRNAPLGQQTQCITCKYVYRKRWELKPLDEWCCPPLKLSSWEFLEIFLDAYATYRLLRGFYKTFMGQRSLLAQMAHILFWKTFIATDRRISYYSSLGRLLASSAFHITVKNAQ
;
A
#
# COMPACT_ATOMS: atom_id res chain seq x y z
N SER A 1 -22.47 10.75 28.85
CA SER A 1 -22.55 11.07 27.42
C SER A 1 -21.29 10.58 26.71
N GLN A 2 -21.34 10.41 25.39
CA GLN A 2 -20.20 10.03 24.56
C GLN A 2 -19.70 11.28 23.83
N ALA A 3 -18.47 11.70 24.12
CA ALA A 3 -17.82 12.84 23.47
C ALA A 3 -16.57 12.38 22.72
N CYS A 4 -16.28 13.04 21.59
CA CYS A 4 -15.08 12.76 20.81
C CYS A 4 -13.82 13.20 21.55
N LYS A 5 -12.82 12.31 21.67
CA LYS A 5 -11.54 12.61 22.35
C LYS A 5 -10.80 13.86 21.81
N PHE A 6 -10.96 14.18 20.53
CA PHE A 6 -10.17 15.24 19.87
C PHE A 6 -10.86 16.59 19.79
N CYS A 7 -12.16 16.61 19.47
CA CYS A 7 -12.92 17.87 19.35
C CYS A 7 -13.82 18.14 20.56
N TYR A 8 -13.92 17.20 21.51
CA TYR A 8 -14.76 17.29 22.70
C TYR A 8 -16.26 17.52 22.45
N SER A 9 -16.71 17.43 21.19
CA SER A 9 -18.13 17.50 20.82
C SER A 9 -18.81 16.14 20.99
N GLU A 10 -20.07 16.19 21.40
CA GLU A 10 -21.01 15.05 21.46
C GLU A 10 -21.83 14.92 20.16
N GLU A 11 -21.74 15.91 19.27
CA GLU A 11 -22.48 15.95 18.01
C GLU A 11 -21.91 14.94 17.01
N SER A 12 -22.79 14.19 16.33
CA SER A 12 -22.43 13.24 15.28
C SER A 12 -22.15 13.95 13.95
N ILE A 13 -21.15 14.84 13.91
CA ILE A 13 -20.71 15.55 12.70
C ILE A 13 -20.01 14.57 11.70
N GLY A 14 -19.93 13.28 12.03
CA GLY A 14 -19.44 12.22 11.15
C GLY A 14 -19.59 10.82 11.76
N GLU A 15 -18.99 9.82 11.11
CA GLU A 15 -19.00 8.43 11.57
C GLU A 15 -18.19 8.28 12.87
N TRP A 16 -18.76 7.59 13.86
CA TRP A 16 -18.07 7.23 15.09
C TRP A 16 -17.11 6.07 14.87
N LEU A 17 -15.93 6.19 15.46
CA LEU A 17 -14.85 5.21 15.36
C LEU A 17 -14.30 4.89 16.77
N CYS A 18 -14.04 3.62 16.99
CA CYS A 18 -13.32 3.02 18.11
C CYS A 18 -12.01 2.42 17.59
N PRO A 19 -10.94 3.23 17.38
CA PRO A 19 -9.74 2.75 16.70
C PRO A 19 -8.93 1.75 17.55
N CYS A 20 -9.17 1.68 18.86
CA CYS A 20 -8.43 0.82 19.78
C CYS A 20 -9.32 0.26 20.90
N LYS A 21 -8.74 -0.64 21.71
CA LYS A 21 -9.41 -1.31 22.84
C LYS A 21 -9.38 -0.51 24.16
N CYS A 22 -9.20 0.81 24.10
CA CYS A 22 -9.27 1.62 25.32
C CYS A 22 -10.70 1.64 25.89
N SER A 23 -10.82 1.91 27.18
CA SER A 23 -12.10 2.01 27.90
C SER A 23 -12.47 3.48 28.19
N GLY A 24 -13.73 3.73 28.53
CA GLY A 24 -14.22 5.08 28.86
C GLY A 24 -14.37 5.99 27.64
N SER A 25 -14.31 7.31 27.87
CA SER A 25 -14.49 8.34 26.84
C SER A 25 -13.35 8.41 25.82
N ILE A 26 -12.14 7.97 26.19
CA ILE A 26 -10.95 8.04 25.32
C ILE A 26 -11.03 7.11 24.09
N LYS A 27 -11.98 6.16 24.08
CA LYS A 27 -12.15 5.20 23.00
C LYS A 27 -12.92 5.76 21.80
N TRP A 28 -13.78 6.75 22.04
CA TRP A 28 -14.72 7.26 21.04
C TRP A 28 -14.15 8.49 20.34
N VAL A 29 -14.07 8.43 19.02
CA VAL A 29 -13.57 9.52 18.17
C VAL A 29 -14.37 9.59 16.88
N HIS A 30 -14.51 10.76 16.28
CA HIS A 30 -15.00 10.84 14.91
C HIS A 30 -13.93 10.31 13.94
N ALA A 31 -14.35 9.60 12.91
CA ALA A 31 -13.45 9.07 11.87
C ALA A 31 -12.60 10.19 11.24
N SER A 32 -13.21 11.33 10.92
CA SER A 32 -12.52 12.51 10.37
C SER A 32 -11.53 13.14 11.34
N CYS A 33 -11.88 13.28 12.62
CA CYS A 33 -10.98 13.78 13.66
C CYS A 33 -9.76 12.86 13.84
N PHE A 34 -9.99 11.56 13.87
CA PHE A 34 -8.92 10.57 14.03
C PHE A 34 -7.99 10.53 12.81
N GLU A 35 -8.55 10.61 11.60
CA GLU A 35 -7.76 10.68 10.37
C GLU A 35 -6.89 11.95 10.33
N ARG A 36 -7.45 13.11 10.72
CA ARG A 36 -6.70 14.37 10.86
C ARG A 36 -5.59 14.26 11.90
N TRP A 37 -5.86 13.61 13.03
CA TRP A 37 -4.84 13.35 14.04
C TRP A 37 -3.74 12.43 13.51
N LEU A 38 -4.08 11.32 12.83
CA LEU A 38 -3.12 10.39 12.25
C LEU A 38 -2.14 11.07 11.28
N ARG A 39 -2.62 12.01 10.44
CA ARG A 39 -1.76 12.75 9.51
C ARG A 39 -0.65 13.55 10.21
N ASN A 40 -0.88 14.00 11.43
CA ASN A 40 0.05 14.84 12.20
C ASN A 40 0.78 14.06 13.31
N ALA A 41 0.37 12.83 13.59
CA ALA A 41 0.93 12.03 14.67
C ALA A 41 2.34 11.49 14.31
N PRO A 42 3.22 11.29 15.29
CA PRO A 42 4.50 10.61 15.07
C PRO A 42 4.31 9.19 14.49
N LEU A 43 5.26 8.70 13.68
CA LEU A 43 5.16 7.40 12.99
C LEU A 43 4.73 6.23 13.91
N GLY A 44 5.30 6.14 15.12
CA GLY A 44 4.94 5.11 16.09
C GLY A 44 3.51 5.20 16.62
N GLN A 45 2.89 6.37 16.60
CA GLN A 45 1.49 6.59 16.99
C GLN A 45 0.51 6.46 15.82
N GLN A 46 1.01 6.48 14.58
CA GLN A 46 0.17 6.27 13.38
C GLN A 46 -0.20 4.79 13.18
N THR A 47 0.55 3.87 13.79
CA THR A 47 0.39 2.43 13.63
C THR A 47 -0.33 1.79 14.82
N GLN A 48 -0.15 2.33 16.02
CA GLN A 48 -0.71 1.76 17.24
C GLN A 48 -1.08 2.82 18.28
N CYS A 49 -2.00 2.46 19.18
CA CYS A 49 -2.39 3.30 20.29
C CYS A 49 -1.26 3.43 21.32
N ILE A 50 -0.98 4.65 21.77
CA ILE A 50 0.05 4.88 22.80
C ILE A 50 -0.30 4.29 24.17
N THR A 51 -1.59 4.24 24.50
CA THR A 51 -2.09 3.83 25.81
C THR A 51 -2.20 2.32 25.92
N CYS A 52 -3.01 1.69 25.06
CA CYS A 52 -3.27 0.24 25.13
C CYS A 52 -2.39 -0.59 24.18
N LYS A 53 -1.49 0.04 23.40
CA LYS A 53 -0.61 -0.60 22.41
C LYS A 53 -1.32 -1.39 21.31
N TYR A 54 -2.66 -1.29 21.20
CA TYR A 54 -3.42 -1.92 20.14
C TYR A 54 -3.00 -1.36 18.77
N VAL A 55 -2.62 -2.25 17.85
CA VAL A 55 -2.29 -1.91 16.46
C VAL A 55 -3.58 -1.62 15.70
N TYR A 56 -3.66 -0.44 15.10
CA TYR A 56 -4.86 -0.01 14.40
C TYR A 56 -5.15 -0.90 13.20
N ARG A 57 -6.42 -1.29 13.05
CA ARG A 57 -6.87 -2.06 11.89
C ARG A 57 -7.06 -1.13 10.70
N LYS A 58 -6.09 -1.14 9.78
CA LYS A 58 -6.13 -0.38 8.53
C LYS A 58 -6.69 -1.22 7.39
N ARG A 59 -7.49 -0.63 6.51
CA ARG A 59 -7.99 -1.26 5.29
C ARG A 59 -7.80 -0.32 4.10
N TRP A 60 -7.44 -0.88 2.97
CA TRP A 60 -7.49 -0.18 1.69
C TRP A 60 -8.92 -0.18 1.17
N GLU A 61 -9.47 1.01 0.97
CA GLU A 61 -10.82 1.21 0.44
C GLU A 61 -10.74 2.05 -0.84
N LEU A 62 -11.59 1.71 -1.81
CA LEU A 62 -11.66 2.50 -3.03
C LEU A 62 -12.21 3.89 -2.68
N LYS A 63 -11.60 4.90 -3.28
CA LYS A 63 -12.16 6.24 -3.28
C LYS A 63 -13.44 6.26 -4.12
N PRO A 64 -14.36 7.18 -3.85
CA PRO A 64 -15.43 7.54 -4.79
C PRO A 64 -14.84 7.87 -6.18
N LEU A 65 -15.52 7.47 -7.26
CA LEU A 65 -14.97 7.59 -8.63
C LEU A 65 -14.65 9.03 -9.04
N ASP A 66 -15.38 10.00 -8.48
CA ASP A 66 -15.19 11.43 -8.67
C ASP A 66 -13.87 11.95 -8.07
N GLU A 67 -13.32 11.26 -7.08
CA GLU A 67 -12.02 11.57 -6.47
C GLU A 67 -10.84 10.86 -7.16
N TRP A 68 -11.09 10.04 -8.19
CA TRP A 68 -10.03 9.35 -8.90
C TRP A 68 -9.33 10.33 -9.83
N CYS A 69 -8.05 10.56 -9.55
CA CYS A 69 -7.20 11.39 -10.39
C CYS A 69 -6.12 10.53 -11.01
N CYS A 70 -5.85 10.71 -12.31
CA CYS A 70 -4.63 10.15 -12.88
C CYS A 70 -3.42 10.79 -12.17
N PRO A 71 -2.55 10.01 -11.51
CA PRO A 71 -1.39 10.59 -10.83
C PRO A 71 -0.46 11.22 -11.87
N PRO A 72 0.30 12.27 -11.51
CA PRO A 72 1.21 12.94 -12.44
C PRO A 72 2.41 12.03 -12.75
N LEU A 73 2.25 11.14 -13.73
CA LEU A 73 3.29 10.25 -14.22
C LEU A 73 4.17 10.99 -15.23
N LYS A 74 5.26 11.58 -14.74
CA LYS A 74 6.30 12.14 -15.60
C LYS A 74 7.37 11.08 -15.85
N LEU A 75 7.05 10.14 -16.74
CA LEU A 75 7.99 9.12 -17.18
C LEU A 75 8.76 9.63 -18.39
N SER A 76 10.09 9.59 -18.31
CA SER A 76 10.97 9.86 -19.44
C SER A 76 10.93 8.72 -20.48
N SER A 77 11.33 9.01 -21.73
CA SER A 77 11.45 7.98 -22.77
C SER A 77 12.39 6.84 -22.37
N TRP A 78 13.43 7.15 -21.58
CA TRP A 78 14.35 6.15 -21.04
C TRP A 78 13.67 5.23 -20.04
N GLU A 79 12.89 5.76 -19.10
CA GLU A 79 12.14 4.93 -18.14
C GLU A 79 11.12 4.03 -18.82
N PHE A 80 10.41 4.53 -19.85
CA PHE A 80 9.52 3.67 -20.64
C PHE A 80 10.27 2.51 -21.30
N LEU A 81 11.43 2.77 -21.89
CA LEU A 81 12.28 1.74 -22.47
C LEU A 81 12.75 0.74 -21.41
N GLU A 82 13.18 1.20 -20.24
CA GLU A 82 13.60 0.34 -19.14
C GLU A 82 12.44 -0.57 -18.66
N ILE A 83 11.25 -0.01 -18.43
CA ILE A 83 10.06 -0.78 -18.03
C ILE A 83 9.71 -1.82 -19.09
N PHE A 84 9.76 -1.45 -20.37
CA PHE A 84 9.50 -2.36 -21.47
C PHE A 84 10.50 -3.52 -21.51
N LEU A 85 11.79 -3.22 -21.38
CA LEU A 85 12.85 -4.24 -21.37
C LEU A 85 12.74 -5.16 -20.15
N ASP A 86 12.46 -4.62 -18.97
CA ASP A 86 12.25 -5.39 -17.75
C ASP A 86 11.02 -6.32 -17.88
N ALA A 87 9.91 -5.81 -18.43
CA ALA A 87 8.71 -6.60 -18.70
C ALA A 87 8.99 -7.71 -19.73
N TYR A 88 9.71 -7.40 -20.81
CA TYR A 88 10.09 -8.38 -21.82
C TYR A 88 11.03 -9.46 -21.26
N ALA A 89 12.02 -9.08 -20.45
CA ALA A 89 12.93 -10.02 -19.78
C ALA A 89 12.17 -10.95 -18.83
N THR A 90 11.22 -10.40 -18.06
CA THR A 90 10.35 -11.17 -17.16
C THR A 90 9.44 -12.12 -17.93
N TYR A 91 8.81 -11.65 -19.02
CA TYR A 91 8.02 -12.51 -19.91
C TYR A 91 8.85 -13.66 -20.48
N ARG A 92 10.08 -13.39 -20.95
CA ARG A 92 10.98 -14.43 -21.44
C ARG A 92 11.33 -15.46 -20.37
N LEU A 93 11.50 -15.03 -19.12
CA LEU A 93 11.75 -15.92 -17.99
C LEU A 93 10.54 -16.84 -17.74
N LEU A 94 9.33 -16.28 -17.67
CA LEU A 94 8.08 -17.03 -17.47
C LEU A 94 7.81 -18.02 -18.61
N ARG A 95 7.97 -17.58 -19.85
CA ARG A 95 7.87 -18.46 -21.03
C ARG A 95 8.93 -19.57 -20.99
N GLY A 96 10.13 -19.25 -20.50
CA GLY A 96 11.19 -20.22 -20.26
C GLY A 96 10.77 -21.31 -19.27
N PHE A 97 10.17 -20.93 -18.15
CA PHE A 97 9.62 -21.87 -17.16
C PHE A 97 8.55 -22.77 -17.76
N TYR A 98 7.59 -22.19 -18.51
CA TYR A 98 6.57 -22.98 -19.21
C TYR A 98 7.18 -24.01 -20.15
N LYS A 99 8.18 -23.63 -20.95
CA LYS A 99 8.88 -24.55 -21.86
C LYS A 99 9.66 -25.63 -21.12
N THR A 100 10.28 -25.30 -19.99
CA THR A 100 10.97 -26.28 -19.14
C THR A 100 9.99 -27.30 -18.55
N PHE A 101 8.81 -26.86 -18.09
CA PHE A 101 7.76 -27.76 -17.60
C PHE A 101 7.27 -28.72 -18.68
N MET A 102 7.18 -28.25 -19.93
CA MET A 102 6.82 -29.07 -21.09
C MET A 102 7.99 -29.91 -21.64
N GLY A 103 9.15 -29.94 -20.98
CA GLY A 103 10.33 -30.70 -21.44
C GLY A 103 11.01 -30.13 -22.70
N GLN A 104 10.63 -28.94 -23.16
CA GLN A 104 11.11 -28.31 -24.40
C GLN A 104 12.31 -27.38 -24.19
N ARG A 105 12.84 -27.29 -22.96
CA ARG A 105 13.98 -26.43 -22.60
C ARG A 105 14.79 -27.05 -21.48
N SER A 106 16.12 -27.05 -21.62
CA SER A 106 17.01 -27.58 -20.59
C SER A 106 16.94 -26.77 -19.29
N LEU A 107 17.10 -27.45 -18.15
CA LEU A 107 17.16 -26.82 -16.83
C LEU A 107 18.31 -25.81 -16.74
N LEU A 108 19.48 -26.13 -17.29
CA LEU A 108 20.65 -25.24 -17.30
C LEU A 108 20.38 -23.92 -18.03
N ALA A 109 19.74 -23.99 -19.21
CA ALA A 109 19.39 -22.78 -19.96
C ALA A 109 18.32 -21.93 -19.26
N GLN A 110 17.49 -22.54 -18.42
CA GLN A 110 16.54 -21.81 -17.58
C GLN A 110 17.22 -21.21 -16.35
N MET A 111 18.13 -21.95 -15.70
CA MET A 111 18.93 -21.45 -14.57
C MET A 111 19.75 -20.23 -14.96
N ALA A 112 20.41 -20.24 -16.12
CA ALA A 112 21.15 -19.07 -16.62
C ALA A 112 20.25 -17.84 -16.80
N HIS A 113 19.02 -18.04 -17.28
CA HIS A 113 18.04 -16.96 -17.40
C HIS A 113 17.54 -16.45 -16.05
N ILE A 114 17.35 -17.33 -15.06
CA ILE A 114 17.00 -16.95 -13.69
C ILE A 114 18.12 -16.09 -13.09
N LEU A 115 19.37 -16.51 -13.24
CA LEU A 115 20.54 -15.76 -12.75
C LEU A 115 20.61 -14.37 -13.40
N PHE A 116 20.50 -14.30 -14.73
CA PHE A 116 20.45 -13.02 -15.44
C PHE A 116 19.31 -12.12 -14.92
N TRP A 117 18.09 -12.66 -14.81
CA TRP A 117 16.95 -11.89 -14.35
C TRP A 117 17.13 -11.41 -12.90
N LYS A 118 17.68 -12.25 -12.01
CA LYS A 118 17.96 -11.89 -10.63
C LYS A 118 19.02 -10.78 -10.52
N THR A 119 20.07 -10.85 -11.34
CA THR A 119 21.18 -9.89 -11.30
C THR A 119 20.82 -8.53 -11.87
N PHE A 120 20.02 -8.47 -12.94
CA PHE A 120 19.77 -7.22 -13.66
C PHE A 120 18.36 -6.64 -13.44
N ILE A 121 17.34 -7.49 -13.29
CA ILE A 121 15.94 -7.05 -13.25
C ILE A 121 15.42 -7.05 -11.82
N ALA A 122 15.61 -8.13 -11.07
CA ALA A 122 15.14 -8.25 -9.67
C ALA A 122 16.12 -7.65 -8.65
N THR A 123 16.70 -6.50 -8.99
CA THR A 123 17.57 -5.75 -8.08
C THR A 123 16.73 -4.95 -7.09
N ASP A 124 17.27 -4.67 -5.90
CA ASP A 124 16.58 -3.86 -4.89
C ASP A 124 16.19 -2.48 -5.44
N ARG A 125 17.04 -1.89 -6.32
CA ARG A 125 16.76 -0.62 -6.98
C ARG A 125 15.51 -0.69 -7.86
N ARG A 126 15.42 -1.70 -8.74
CA ARG A 126 14.27 -1.89 -9.64
C ARG A 126 13.01 -2.22 -8.85
N ILE A 127 13.10 -3.11 -7.86
CA ILE A 127 11.97 -3.48 -6.99
C ILE A 127 11.45 -2.25 -6.24
N SER A 128 12.35 -1.43 -5.67
CA SER A 128 11.97 -0.21 -4.96
C SER A 128 11.29 0.81 -5.89
N TYR A 129 11.79 0.95 -7.12
CA TYR A 129 11.18 1.79 -8.16
C TYR A 129 9.75 1.34 -8.47
N TYR A 130 9.54 0.07 -8.83
CA TYR A 130 8.22 -0.47 -9.13
C TYR A 130 7.27 -0.46 -7.93
N SER A 131 7.79 -0.68 -6.73
CA SER A 131 7.03 -0.58 -5.49
C SER A 131 6.55 0.86 -5.25
N SER A 132 7.38 1.85 -5.55
CA SER A 132 7.02 3.27 -5.43
C SER A 132 6.01 3.70 -6.49
N LEU A 133 6.21 3.29 -7.74
CA LEU A 133 5.25 3.51 -8.83
C LEU A 133 3.90 2.85 -8.51
N GLY A 134 3.91 1.61 -8.02
CA GLY A 134 2.71 0.90 -7.58
C GLY A 134 2.01 1.61 -6.41
N ARG A 135 2.75 2.13 -5.42
CA ARG A 135 2.16 2.93 -4.34
C ARG A 135 1.51 4.22 -4.84
N LEU A 136 2.11 4.89 -5.83
CA LEU A 136 1.56 6.09 -6.45
C LEU A 136 0.27 5.79 -7.22
N LEU A 137 0.23 4.70 -7.97
CA LEU A 137 -0.98 4.23 -8.66
C LEU A 137 -2.04 3.73 -7.68
N ALA A 138 -1.64 3.12 -6.56
CA ALA A 138 -2.58 2.71 -5.53
C ALA A 138 -3.22 3.93 -4.84
N SER A 139 -2.44 4.98 -4.56
CA SER A 139 -2.97 6.18 -3.89
C SER A 139 -3.92 7.01 -4.77
N SER A 140 -3.90 6.84 -6.10
CA SER A 140 -4.87 7.50 -6.99
C SER A 140 -6.28 6.91 -6.88
N ALA A 141 -6.40 5.61 -6.65
CA ALA A 141 -7.69 4.91 -6.60
C ALA A 141 -8.13 4.50 -5.18
N PHE A 142 -7.18 4.39 -4.25
CA PHE A 142 -7.42 3.89 -2.90
C PHE A 142 -7.01 4.91 -1.84
N HIS A 143 -7.67 4.83 -0.69
CA HIS A 143 -7.27 5.47 0.54
C HIS A 143 -7.23 4.43 1.67
N ILE A 144 -6.44 4.71 2.71
CA ILE A 144 -6.31 3.82 3.86
C ILE A 144 -7.20 4.35 4.98
N THR A 145 -8.23 3.60 5.36
CA THR A 145 -9.11 3.93 6.49
C THR A 145 -8.81 3.06 7.69
N VAL A 146 -9.04 3.58 8.90
CA VAL A 146 -8.99 2.80 10.14
C VAL A 146 -10.39 2.31 10.49
N LYS A 147 -10.50 1.04 10.87
CA LYS A 147 -11.75 0.41 11.30
C LYS A 147 -11.81 0.24 12.81
N ASN A 148 -13.02 0.00 13.30
CA ASN A 148 -13.27 -0.32 14.70
C ASN A 148 -12.43 -1.52 15.16
N ALA A 149 -11.87 -1.42 16.36
CA ALA A 149 -11.25 -2.53 17.06
C ALA A 149 -12.32 -3.57 17.40
N GLN A 150 -12.10 -4.83 17.00
CA GLN A 150 -12.91 -5.98 17.38
C GLN A 150 -12.50 -6.50 18.76
#